data_AF-A0A4Q7YNY5-F1
#
_entry.id   AF-A0A4Q7YNY5-F1
#
_cell.length_a   1.000
_cell.length_b   1.000
_cell.length_c   1.000
_cell.angle_alpha   90.00
_cell.angle_beta   90.00
_cell.angle_gamma   90.00
#
_symmetry.space_group_name_H-M   'P 1'
#
loop_
_entity.id
_entity.type
_entity.pdbx_description
1 polymer ?
#
loop_
_entity_poly.entity_id
_entity_poly.type
_entity_poly.pdbx_seq_one_letter_code
_entity_poly.pdbx_strand_id
1 'polypeptide(L)'
;MSRSSNRLPATAAWMARPRGLRVDNRQVSLNSRFSDHIWDFSNENRNPAAGGHDKRIFWSFKMPGGGLFTDAQFRSLLMASKQFIYAVRWHPVDGPALAPATLRNLFKPLKRFIVYLTSYSNPILRFKDVLPHHCEDYIQNLMSSDTSRAGRYRSIQLMQKLHQYRGVMTDGLTIDPLLGEAAAKVAGKDPRSFGSKTEIIPEEILGPLVRASLQYVEQYAPYLLEMSERVEAFGIHRGSAQVQHLGTRCLRQQTLETYQLAGTRLEKGVRSLRQLSTELSYLQTACFVLIAFATGMRLSELLSMREGCCQTETHPEQPSLVWLHSRVFKMQGVPDGREAKWLGGPVCAKAVQVLERLGSNVRRHARTPYLWLPIPSTYGRYRTSAPLLQPTILRRLRLYVTMLGLKNSRGQTYHIHPHMFRRTFARYVVRYDTTNLLALKEHFKHISLSMTDYYVGNDLELWMLMEEETDRVSIESFDKALRADQLAGPA
;
A
#
# COMPACT_ATOMS: atom_id res chain seq x y z
N MET A 1 -18.52 -16.31 42.56
CA MET A 1 -17.09 -16.01 42.44
C MET A 1 -16.37 -17.22 41.86
N SER A 2 -16.34 -17.33 40.53
CA SER A 2 -15.76 -18.45 39.80
C SER A 2 -14.45 -18.03 39.14
N ARG A 3 -13.33 -18.61 39.59
CA ARG A 3 -12.05 -18.57 38.90
C ARG A 3 -12.02 -19.70 37.87
N SER A 4 -12.13 -19.39 36.58
CA SER A 4 -11.86 -20.36 35.51
C SER A 4 -10.40 -20.24 35.08
N SER A 5 -9.71 -21.37 35.14
CA SER A 5 -8.29 -21.55 34.84
C SER A 5 -8.01 -21.47 33.35
N ASN A 6 -7.17 -20.52 32.94
CA ASN A 6 -6.49 -20.52 31.64
C ASN A 6 -5.33 -21.52 31.72
N ARG A 7 -5.52 -22.76 31.24
CA ARG A 7 -4.41 -23.68 30.94
C ARG A 7 -3.94 -23.43 29.51
N LEU A 8 -2.74 -22.86 29.39
CA LEU A 8 -1.92 -22.94 28.19
C LEU A 8 -1.58 -24.43 27.93
N PRO A 9 -1.78 -25.00 26.73
CA PRO A 9 -1.32 -26.34 26.47
C PRO A 9 0.18 -26.35 26.13
N ALA A 10 0.94 -26.97 27.02
CA ALA A 10 2.09 -27.84 26.78
C ALA A 10 3.10 -27.43 25.69
N THR A 11 4.11 -26.70 26.13
CA THR A 11 5.48 -26.77 25.59
C THR A 11 6.04 -28.19 25.82
N ALA A 12 6.51 -28.85 24.75
CA ALA A 12 7.35 -30.07 24.72
C ALA A 12 6.78 -31.32 23.99
N ALA A 13 6.28 -31.17 22.75
CA ALA A 13 5.97 -32.32 21.88
C ALA A 13 6.45 -32.17 20.41
N TRP A 14 7.34 -31.23 20.09
CA TRP A 14 7.63 -30.85 18.69
C TRP A 14 9.01 -31.27 18.15
N MET A 15 9.85 -31.96 18.93
CA MET A 15 11.12 -32.54 18.43
C MET A 15 10.96 -33.93 17.79
N ALA A 16 9.84 -34.20 17.13
CA ALA A 16 9.73 -35.29 16.17
C ALA A 16 9.72 -34.66 14.77
N ARG A 17 10.81 -34.86 14.00
CA ARG A 17 10.85 -34.48 12.56
C ARG A 17 9.60 -35.08 11.88
N PRO A 18 8.64 -34.28 11.38
CA PRO A 18 7.49 -34.86 10.72
C PRO A 18 7.91 -35.32 9.32
N ARG A 19 7.90 -36.64 9.09
CA ARG A 19 7.88 -37.19 7.73
C ARG A 19 6.55 -36.78 7.07
N GLY A 20 6.60 -35.73 6.25
CA GLY A 20 5.48 -35.25 5.42
C GLY A 20 4.28 -34.74 6.23
N LEU A 21 3.79 -33.53 5.96
CA LEU A 21 2.47 -33.15 6.46
C LEU A 21 1.42 -34.14 5.93
N ARG A 22 0.85 -34.97 6.82
CA ARG A 22 -0.33 -35.79 6.50
C ARG A 22 -1.40 -34.88 5.91
N VAL A 23 -1.81 -35.22 4.69
CA VAL A 23 -2.70 -34.44 3.82
C VAL A 23 -4.15 -34.64 4.25
N ASP A 24 -4.47 -34.30 5.49
CA ASP A 24 -5.86 -34.05 5.84
C ASP A 24 -6.27 -32.73 5.19
N ASN A 25 -7.51 -32.60 4.75
CA ASN A 25 -8.02 -31.38 4.09
C ASN A 25 -8.22 -30.22 5.09
N ARG A 26 -7.10 -29.77 5.66
CA ARG A 26 -6.99 -28.78 6.72
C ARG A 26 -7.47 -27.41 6.23
N GLN A 27 -7.93 -26.61 7.18
CA GLN A 27 -8.28 -25.23 6.93
C GLN A 27 -7.02 -24.41 6.61
N VAL A 28 -7.05 -23.65 5.51
CA VAL A 28 -5.97 -22.75 5.07
C VAL A 28 -6.29 -21.32 5.46
N SER A 29 -7.56 -20.95 5.33
CA SER A 29 -8.15 -19.66 5.70
C SER A 29 -9.60 -19.90 6.13
N LEU A 30 -10.26 -18.87 6.64
CA LEU A 30 -11.69 -18.91 6.96
C LEU A 30 -12.55 -19.29 5.75
N ASN A 31 -12.08 -19.00 4.53
CA ASN A 31 -12.83 -19.23 3.29
C ASN A 31 -12.31 -20.41 2.46
N SER A 32 -11.23 -21.09 2.86
CA SER A 32 -10.59 -22.10 2.01
C SER A 32 -9.93 -23.23 2.78
N ARG A 33 -9.96 -24.41 2.16
CA ARG A 33 -9.29 -25.63 2.61
C ARG A 33 -8.13 -25.99 1.70
N PHE A 34 -7.28 -26.90 2.17
CA PHE A 34 -6.05 -27.28 1.50
C PHE A 34 -6.29 -27.84 0.08
N SER A 35 -7.34 -28.63 -0.11
CA SER A 35 -7.72 -29.21 -1.40
C SER A 35 -8.09 -28.17 -2.46
N ASP A 36 -8.58 -27.01 -2.06
CA ASP A 36 -9.22 -26.05 -2.95
C ASP A 36 -8.26 -25.54 -4.04
N HIS A 37 -8.80 -25.28 -5.23
CA HIS A 37 -8.04 -24.70 -6.34
C HIS A 37 -7.78 -23.20 -6.16
N ILE A 38 -8.53 -22.56 -5.27
CA ILE A 38 -8.37 -21.16 -4.91
C ILE A 38 -8.25 -21.08 -3.40
N TRP A 39 -7.15 -20.51 -2.90
CA TRP A 39 -7.03 -20.14 -1.49
C TRP A 39 -7.35 -18.66 -1.35
N ASP A 40 -8.46 -18.35 -0.69
CA ASP A 40 -8.97 -16.99 -0.48
C ASP A 40 -8.67 -16.51 0.94
N PHE A 41 -7.82 -15.49 1.05
CA PHE A 41 -7.44 -14.85 2.32
C PHE A 41 -8.14 -13.50 2.52
N SER A 42 -9.30 -13.27 1.90
CA SER A 42 -9.99 -11.98 1.98
C SER A 42 -10.47 -11.64 3.39
N ASN A 43 -10.71 -12.63 4.25
CA ASN A 43 -11.08 -12.40 5.64
C ASN A 43 -9.86 -12.02 6.51
N GLU A 44 -8.69 -12.58 6.20
CA GLU A 44 -7.44 -12.38 6.92
C GLU A 44 -6.66 -11.14 6.44
N ASN A 45 -6.92 -10.71 5.20
CA ASN A 45 -6.34 -9.49 4.62
C ASN A 45 -7.43 -8.49 4.25
N ARG A 46 -7.87 -7.69 5.24
CA ARG A 46 -8.84 -6.61 5.01
C ARG A 46 -8.17 -5.26 4.72
N ASN A 47 -6.89 -5.26 4.36
CA ASN A 47 -6.21 -4.06 3.88
C ASN A 47 -6.94 -3.51 2.63
N PRO A 48 -7.40 -2.24 2.66
CA PRO A 48 -8.10 -1.63 1.54
C PRO A 48 -7.19 -1.33 0.34
N ALA A 49 -5.88 -1.19 0.55
CA ALA A 49 -4.93 -0.94 -0.53
C ALA A 49 -4.68 -2.19 -1.40
N ALA A 50 -5.02 -3.39 -0.91
CA ALA A 50 -4.87 -4.65 -1.63
C ALA A 50 -6.15 -5.00 -2.40
N GLY A 51 -6.05 -5.26 -3.70
CA GLY A 51 -7.18 -5.71 -4.50
C GLY A 51 -7.59 -7.15 -4.17
N GLY A 52 -8.80 -7.56 -4.57
CA GLY A 52 -9.30 -8.93 -4.31
C GLY A 52 -8.39 -10.03 -4.88
N HIS A 53 -7.81 -9.81 -6.06
CA HIS A 53 -6.84 -10.75 -6.65
C HIS A 53 -5.52 -10.85 -5.86
N ASP A 54 -5.12 -9.80 -5.14
CA ASP A 54 -3.93 -9.83 -4.28
C ASP A 54 -4.17 -10.61 -2.96
N LYS A 55 -5.42 -10.95 -2.68
CA LYS A 55 -5.85 -11.72 -1.50
C LYS A 55 -6.08 -13.19 -1.81
N ARG A 56 -5.93 -13.61 -3.08
CA ARG A 56 -6.22 -14.98 -3.53
C ARG A 56 -4.99 -15.65 -4.17
N ILE A 57 -4.83 -16.94 -3.92
CA ILE A 57 -3.87 -17.80 -4.62
C ILE A 57 -4.66 -18.73 -5.53
N PHE A 58 -4.36 -18.66 -6.83
CA PHE A 58 -5.02 -19.47 -7.86
C PHE A 58 -4.06 -20.57 -8.29
N TRP A 59 -4.37 -21.81 -7.94
CA TRP A 59 -3.55 -22.97 -8.27
C TRP A 59 -3.76 -23.45 -9.70
N SER A 60 -4.89 -23.11 -10.34
CA SER A 60 -5.25 -23.49 -11.72
C SER A 60 -4.67 -22.54 -12.77
N PHE A 61 -3.36 -22.30 -12.76
CA PHE A 61 -2.71 -21.52 -13.81
C PHE A 61 -2.28 -22.39 -15.01
N LYS A 62 -2.23 -21.78 -16.20
CA LYS A 62 -1.81 -22.43 -17.44
C LYS A 62 -0.35 -22.87 -17.41
N MET A 63 -0.06 -24.06 -17.93
CA MET A 63 1.27 -24.66 -18.00
C MET A 63 1.86 -24.61 -19.43
N PRO A 64 3.20 -24.65 -19.57
CA PRO A 64 3.84 -24.86 -20.88
C PRO A 64 3.34 -26.16 -21.51
N GLY A 65 3.04 -26.14 -22.81
CA GLY A 65 2.50 -27.32 -23.52
C GLY A 65 0.99 -27.53 -23.39
N GLY A 66 0.27 -26.64 -22.69
CA GLY A 66 -1.19 -26.73 -22.50
C GLY A 66 -1.58 -27.30 -21.14
N GLY A 67 -2.89 -27.29 -20.85
CA GLY A 67 -3.43 -27.74 -19.56
C GLY A 67 -3.26 -26.75 -18.40
N LEU A 68 -3.61 -27.22 -17.20
CA LEU A 68 -3.58 -26.48 -15.95
C LEU A 68 -2.64 -27.15 -14.95
N PHE A 69 -2.06 -26.36 -14.05
CA PHE A 69 -1.22 -26.89 -12.96
C PHE A 69 -1.99 -27.80 -11.97
N THR A 70 -3.32 -27.82 -12.07
CA THR A 70 -4.21 -28.72 -11.32
C THR A 70 -4.37 -30.10 -11.95
N ASP A 71 -3.81 -30.32 -13.15
CA ASP A 71 -3.92 -31.59 -13.86
C ASP A 71 -3.08 -32.69 -13.20
N ALA A 72 -3.48 -33.95 -13.40
CA ALA A 72 -2.92 -35.11 -12.70
C ALA A 72 -1.39 -35.25 -12.85
N GLN A 73 -0.83 -34.87 -14.01
CA GLN A 73 0.60 -34.93 -14.29
C GLN A 73 1.43 -34.04 -13.35
N PHE A 74 0.88 -32.93 -12.83
CA PHE A 74 1.57 -31.99 -11.95
C PHE A 74 1.28 -32.23 -10.46
N ARG A 75 0.61 -33.34 -10.12
CA ARG A 75 0.12 -33.60 -8.75
C ARG A 75 1.21 -33.49 -7.68
N SER A 76 2.42 -33.99 -7.95
CA SER A 76 3.53 -33.90 -6.99
C SER A 76 3.97 -32.46 -6.76
N LEU A 77 4.27 -31.70 -7.81
CA LEU A 77 4.62 -30.27 -7.70
C LEU A 77 3.52 -29.46 -7.03
N LEU A 78 2.25 -29.70 -7.40
CA LEU A 78 1.10 -29.01 -6.80
C LEU A 78 1.03 -29.25 -5.30
N MET A 79 1.13 -30.51 -4.89
CA MET A 79 1.08 -30.91 -3.48
C MET A 79 2.24 -30.33 -2.68
N ALA A 80 3.47 -30.46 -3.18
CA ALA A 80 4.65 -29.91 -2.54
C ALA A 80 4.58 -28.37 -2.44
N SER A 81 4.10 -27.70 -3.49
CA SER A 81 3.92 -26.24 -3.51
C SER A 81 2.85 -25.77 -2.51
N LYS A 82 1.73 -26.49 -2.41
CA LYS A 82 0.70 -26.21 -1.41
C LYS A 82 1.24 -26.43 0.01
N GLN A 83 1.93 -27.53 0.27
CA GLN A 83 2.57 -27.81 1.56
C GLN A 83 3.56 -26.71 1.94
N PHE A 84 4.39 -26.26 0.99
CA PHE A 84 5.33 -25.16 1.19
C PHE A 84 4.63 -23.86 1.61
N ILE A 85 3.66 -23.38 0.82
CA ILE A 85 2.95 -22.12 1.13
C ILE A 85 2.16 -22.24 2.45
N TYR A 86 1.59 -23.40 2.74
CA TYR A 86 0.91 -23.67 4.00
C TYR A 86 1.88 -23.63 5.19
N ALA A 87 3.02 -24.31 5.08
CA ALA A 87 4.03 -24.37 6.14
C ALA A 87 4.62 -22.99 6.43
N VAL A 88 4.92 -22.19 5.40
CA VAL A 88 5.43 -20.82 5.58
C VAL A 88 4.48 -19.93 6.40
N ARG A 89 3.17 -20.23 6.39
CA ARG A 89 2.16 -19.49 7.18
C ARG A 89 1.92 -20.07 8.57
N TRP A 90 1.84 -21.39 8.67
CA TRP A 90 1.31 -22.09 9.86
C TRP A 90 2.38 -22.89 10.63
N HIS A 91 3.48 -23.21 9.99
CA HIS A 91 4.62 -23.96 10.54
C HIS A 91 5.95 -23.34 10.07
N PRO A 92 6.19 -22.03 10.32
CA PRO A 92 7.39 -21.39 9.81
C PRO A 92 8.63 -21.96 10.52
N VAL A 93 9.67 -22.29 9.75
CA VAL A 93 10.92 -22.88 10.27
C VAL A 93 12.08 -21.89 10.33
N ASP A 94 11.97 -20.77 9.62
CA ASP A 94 13.06 -19.82 9.36
C ASP A 94 12.72 -18.37 9.75
N GLY A 95 11.63 -18.16 10.50
CA GLY A 95 11.22 -16.82 10.92
C GLY A 95 9.75 -16.71 11.34
N PRO A 96 9.20 -15.48 11.43
CA PRO A 96 7.80 -15.28 11.76
C PRO A 96 6.89 -15.72 10.61
N ALA A 97 5.67 -16.14 10.95
CA ALA A 97 4.65 -16.49 9.98
C ALA A 97 4.39 -15.36 8.98
N LEU A 98 4.37 -15.70 7.68
CA LEU A 98 4.13 -14.69 6.64
C LEU A 98 2.67 -14.25 6.60
N ALA A 99 2.44 -12.94 6.52
CA ALA A 99 1.11 -12.39 6.28
C ALA A 99 0.56 -12.82 4.89
N PRO A 100 -0.77 -12.88 4.69
CA PRO A 100 -1.36 -13.31 3.41
C PRO A 100 -0.87 -12.54 2.18
N ALA A 101 -0.67 -11.23 2.30
CA ALA A 101 -0.11 -10.41 1.22
C ALA A 101 1.31 -10.85 0.83
N THR A 102 2.12 -11.25 1.81
CA THR A 102 3.48 -11.76 1.58
C THR A 102 3.46 -13.16 0.98
N LEU A 103 2.51 -14.03 1.37
CA LEU A 103 2.31 -15.33 0.72
C LEU A 103 2.03 -15.18 -0.77
N ARG A 104 1.20 -14.20 -1.16
CA ARG A 104 0.94 -13.91 -2.58
C ARG A 104 2.22 -13.44 -3.31
N ASN A 105 3.04 -12.62 -2.64
CA ASN A 105 4.31 -12.17 -3.20
C ASN A 105 5.35 -13.29 -3.33
N LEU A 106 5.28 -14.32 -2.47
CA LEU A 106 6.07 -15.55 -2.56
C LEU A 106 5.53 -16.50 -3.65
N PHE A 107 4.21 -16.56 -3.84
CA PHE A 107 3.57 -17.40 -4.85
C PHE A 107 3.92 -16.97 -6.29
N LYS A 108 4.11 -15.67 -6.54
CA LYS A 108 4.49 -15.13 -7.86
C LYS A 108 5.81 -15.74 -8.40
N PRO A 109 6.95 -15.66 -7.70
CA PRO A 109 8.17 -16.32 -8.14
C PRO A 109 8.04 -17.84 -8.11
N LEU A 110 7.25 -18.44 -7.21
CA LEU A 110 7.03 -19.89 -7.17
C LEU A 110 6.40 -20.40 -8.46
N LYS A 111 5.33 -19.73 -8.91
CA LYS A 111 4.71 -20.01 -10.20
C LYS A 111 5.73 -19.91 -11.36
N ARG A 112 6.57 -18.86 -11.38
CA ARG A 112 7.59 -18.69 -12.43
C ARG A 112 8.60 -19.83 -12.43
N PHE A 113 9.07 -20.23 -11.26
CA PHE A 113 10.02 -21.33 -11.12
C PHE A 113 9.41 -22.66 -11.57
N ILE A 114 8.17 -22.96 -11.18
CA ILE A 114 7.44 -24.17 -11.62
C ILE A 114 7.28 -24.19 -13.16
N VAL A 115 6.88 -23.06 -13.74
CA VAL A 115 6.75 -22.92 -15.20
C VAL A 115 8.10 -23.13 -15.89
N TYR A 116 9.20 -22.64 -15.31
CA TYR A 116 10.54 -22.84 -15.85
C TYR A 116 10.99 -24.32 -15.78
N LEU A 117 10.79 -24.98 -14.64
CA LEU A 117 11.12 -26.40 -14.47
C LEU A 117 10.35 -27.32 -15.44
N THR A 118 9.14 -26.90 -15.84
CA THR A 118 8.29 -27.67 -16.76
C THR A 118 8.47 -27.29 -18.22
N SER A 119 9.26 -26.25 -18.54
CA SER A 119 9.57 -25.87 -19.92
C SER A 119 10.79 -26.56 -20.52
N TYR A 120 11.51 -27.36 -19.73
CA TYR A 120 12.60 -28.20 -20.25
C TYR A 120 12.05 -29.24 -21.24
N SER A 121 12.90 -29.67 -22.18
CA SER A 121 12.57 -30.74 -23.13
C SER A 121 12.11 -32.02 -22.41
N ASN A 122 12.72 -32.31 -21.27
CA ASN A 122 12.25 -33.29 -20.28
C ASN A 122 11.71 -32.53 -19.05
N PRO A 123 10.38 -32.38 -18.89
CA PRO A 123 9.79 -31.62 -17.80
C PRO A 123 10.13 -32.20 -16.42
N ILE A 124 10.54 -31.33 -15.50
CA ILE A 124 10.81 -31.71 -14.11
C ILE A 124 9.51 -31.60 -13.32
N LEU A 125 8.97 -32.75 -12.89
CA LEU A 125 7.64 -32.84 -12.27
C LEU A 125 7.67 -33.01 -10.73
N ARG A 126 8.85 -32.93 -10.10
CA ARG A 126 9.03 -33.03 -8.64
C ARG A 126 10.21 -32.16 -8.20
N PHE A 127 10.12 -31.43 -7.08
CA PHE A 127 11.24 -30.58 -6.65
C PHE A 127 12.48 -31.39 -6.23
N LYS A 128 12.30 -32.64 -5.78
CA LYS A 128 13.43 -33.52 -5.44
C LYS A 128 14.30 -33.92 -6.64
N ASP A 129 13.76 -33.83 -7.86
CA ASP A 129 14.46 -34.16 -9.10
C ASP A 129 15.23 -32.95 -9.67
N VAL A 130 15.17 -31.80 -8.99
CA VAL A 130 15.91 -30.60 -9.39
C VAL A 130 17.40 -30.81 -9.06
N LEU A 131 18.25 -30.58 -10.06
CA LEU A 131 19.70 -30.73 -10.01
C LEU A 131 20.38 -29.36 -9.97
N PRO A 132 21.65 -29.28 -9.54
CA PRO A 132 22.35 -27.99 -9.39
C PRO A 132 22.34 -27.14 -10.66
N HIS A 133 22.60 -27.75 -11.83
CA HIS A 133 22.58 -27.03 -13.11
C HIS A 133 21.21 -26.42 -13.44
N HIS A 134 20.09 -27.07 -13.08
CA HIS A 134 18.75 -26.47 -13.29
C HIS A 134 18.57 -25.16 -12.51
N CYS A 135 19.19 -25.06 -11.32
CA CYS A 135 19.19 -23.86 -10.49
C CYS A 135 20.09 -22.78 -11.08
N GLU A 136 21.30 -23.15 -11.51
CA GLU A 136 22.26 -22.27 -12.16
C GLU A 136 21.70 -21.67 -13.45
N ASP A 137 21.13 -22.51 -14.33
CA ASP A 137 20.48 -22.10 -15.58
C ASP A 137 19.33 -21.13 -15.31
N TYR A 138 18.50 -21.41 -14.29
CA TYR A 138 17.41 -20.52 -13.91
C TYR A 138 17.92 -19.17 -13.39
N ILE A 139 18.97 -19.16 -12.57
CA ILE A 139 19.59 -17.93 -12.08
C ILE A 139 20.18 -17.13 -13.24
N GLN A 140 20.88 -17.80 -14.16
CA GLN A 140 21.45 -17.16 -15.36
C GLN A 140 20.36 -16.55 -16.24
N ASN A 141 19.26 -17.28 -16.48
CA ASN A 141 18.10 -16.77 -17.20
C ASN A 141 17.45 -15.56 -16.50
N LEU A 142 17.35 -15.60 -15.16
CA LEU A 142 16.83 -14.47 -14.38
C LEU A 142 17.73 -13.23 -14.49
N MET A 143 19.05 -13.42 -14.49
CA MET A 143 20.04 -12.36 -14.59
C MET A 143 20.08 -11.73 -15.99
N SER A 144 19.87 -12.54 -17.04
CA SER A 144 19.77 -12.06 -18.43
C SER A 144 18.42 -11.45 -18.78
N SER A 145 17.38 -11.70 -17.97
CA SER A 145 16.03 -11.13 -18.20
C SER A 145 15.90 -9.67 -17.73
N ASP A 146 14.92 -8.95 -18.30
CA ASP A 146 14.47 -7.61 -17.88
C ASP A 146 13.78 -7.57 -16.48
N THR A 147 13.94 -8.62 -15.68
CA THR A 147 13.40 -8.66 -14.32
C THR A 147 14.10 -7.63 -13.43
N SER A 148 13.33 -6.80 -12.72
CA SER A 148 13.87 -5.84 -11.75
C SER A 148 14.74 -6.51 -10.69
N ARG A 149 15.72 -5.79 -10.14
CA ARG A 149 16.61 -6.28 -9.06
C ARG A 149 15.85 -6.89 -7.88
N ALA A 150 14.77 -6.24 -7.44
CA ALA A 150 13.90 -6.77 -6.38
C ALA A 150 13.16 -8.06 -6.80
N GLY A 151 12.81 -8.19 -8.08
CA GLY A 151 12.25 -9.42 -8.65
C GLY A 151 13.25 -10.57 -8.67
N ARG A 152 14.51 -10.30 -9.06
CA ARG A 152 15.61 -11.28 -9.06
C ARG A 152 15.87 -11.80 -7.64
N TYR A 153 16.05 -10.88 -6.69
CA TYR A 153 16.22 -11.22 -5.27
C TYR A 153 15.08 -12.10 -4.74
N ARG A 154 13.81 -11.75 -4.99
CA ARG A 154 12.66 -12.57 -4.54
C ARG A 154 12.63 -13.96 -5.17
N SER A 155 13.10 -14.10 -6.41
CA SER A 155 13.12 -15.38 -7.12
C SER A 155 14.24 -16.29 -6.60
N ILE A 156 15.40 -15.71 -6.28
CA ILE A 156 16.53 -16.43 -5.67
C ILE A 156 16.21 -16.79 -4.21
N GLN A 157 15.64 -15.85 -3.45
CA GLN A 157 15.20 -16.08 -2.06
C GLN A 157 14.14 -17.18 -1.96
N LEU A 158 13.26 -17.31 -2.96
CA LEU A 158 12.30 -18.41 -3.04
C LEU A 158 13.03 -19.76 -3.08
N MET A 159 14.04 -19.92 -3.94
CA MET A 159 14.76 -21.21 -4.06
C MET A 159 15.38 -21.61 -2.73
N GLN A 160 16.01 -20.64 -2.04
CA GLN A 160 16.54 -20.84 -0.70
C GLN A 160 15.46 -21.28 0.30
N LYS A 161 14.28 -20.63 0.28
CA LYS A 161 13.13 -21.05 1.12
C LYS A 161 12.61 -22.43 0.74
N LEU A 162 12.53 -22.80 -0.54
CA LEU A 162 12.11 -24.14 -0.96
C LEU A 162 13.05 -25.22 -0.40
N HIS A 163 14.37 -24.96 -0.41
CA HIS A 163 15.35 -25.85 0.21
C HIS A 163 15.20 -25.91 1.75
N GLN A 164 15.00 -24.78 2.42
CA GLN A 164 14.80 -24.75 3.88
C GLN A 164 13.56 -25.54 4.31
N TYR A 165 12.47 -25.45 3.55
CA TYR A 165 11.21 -26.14 3.82
C TYR A 165 11.13 -27.54 3.20
N ARG A 166 12.23 -28.09 2.67
CA ARG A 166 12.24 -29.40 2.00
C ARG A 166 11.70 -30.54 2.88
N GLY A 167 11.93 -30.48 4.19
CA GLY A 167 11.53 -31.53 5.14
C GLY A 167 10.02 -31.61 5.40
N VAL A 168 9.27 -30.55 5.11
CA VAL A 168 7.80 -30.51 5.29
C VAL A 168 7.04 -30.89 4.02
N MET A 169 7.74 -30.98 2.89
CA MET A 169 7.17 -31.25 1.56
C MET A 169 7.33 -32.74 1.20
N THR A 170 6.33 -33.33 0.52
CA THR A 170 6.37 -34.75 0.10
C THR A 170 7.44 -35.03 -0.96
N ASP A 171 7.79 -34.04 -1.79
CA ASP A 171 8.86 -34.11 -2.79
C ASP A 171 9.67 -32.79 -2.80
N GLY A 172 10.24 -32.41 -1.64
CA GLY A 172 10.95 -31.14 -1.44
C GLY A 172 12.26 -30.99 -2.21
N LEU A 173 12.74 -29.76 -2.37
CA LEU A 173 14.01 -29.43 -3.02
C LEU A 173 15.19 -29.90 -2.14
N THR A 174 15.87 -30.97 -2.55
CA THR A 174 16.90 -31.65 -1.75
C THR A 174 18.25 -30.93 -1.80
N ILE A 175 18.64 -30.45 -2.97
CA ILE A 175 19.89 -29.74 -3.20
C ILE A 175 19.86 -28.34 -2.60
N ASP A 176 21.01 -27.82 -2.19
CA ASP A 176 21.16 -26.39 -1.89
C ASP A 176 21.28 -25.62 -3.22
N PRO A 177 20.28 -24.81 -3.59
CA PRO A 177 20.27 -24.10 -4.87
C PRO A 177 21.32 -23.00 -4.98
N LEU A 178 21.89 -22.54 -3.86
CA LEU A 178 22.86 -21.43 -3.83
C LEU A 178 24.27 -21.87 -3.42
N LEU A 179 24.50 -23.18 -3.22
CA LEU A 179 25.80 -23.73 -2.83
C LEU A 179 26.42 -23.00 -1.62
N GLY A 180 25.59 -22.65 -0.62
CA GLY A 180 26.00 -21.89 0.56
C GLY A 180 26.06 -20.36 0.41
N GLU A 181 25.84 -19.81 -0.79
CA GLU A 181 25.81 -18.35 -0.98
C GLU A 181 24.51 -17.71 -0.49
N ALA A 182 24.62 -16.47 0.00
CA ALA A 182 23.45 -15.67 0.36
C ALA A 182 22.68 -15.21 -0.88
N ALA A 183 21.36 -15.33 -0.86
CA ALA A 183 20.48 -14.89 -1.96
C ALA A 183 20.70 -13.42 -2.37
N ALA A 184 21.08 -12.55 -1.42
CA ALA A 184 21.41 -11.16 -1.69
C ALA A 184 22.68 -11.03 -2.55
N LYS A 185 23.73 -11.80 -2.25
CA LYS A 185 25.00 -11.82 -2.99
C LYS A 185 24.78 -12.28 -4.44
N VAL A 186 24.09 -13.41 -4.61
CA VAL A 186 23.78 -13.98 -5.94
C VAL A 186 22.90 -13.04 -6.78
N ALA A 187 21.96 -12.33 -6.14
CA ALA A 187 21.11 -11.35 -6.82
C ALA A 187 21.82 -10.04 -7.20
N GLY A 188 23.11 -9.88 -6.87
CA GLY A 188 23.86 -8.64 -7.02
C GLY A 188 23.34 -7.51 -6.12
N LYS A 189 22.74 -7.86 -4.98
CA LYS A 189 22.22 -6.91 -3.99
C LYS A 189 23.33 -6.63 -2.96
N ASP A 190 23.91 -5.44 -3.04
CA ASP A 190 24.79 -4.94 -1.97
C ASP A 190 23.99 -4.91 -0.66
N PRO A 191 24.47 -5.55 0.43
CA PRO A 191 23.85 -5.45 1.76
C PRO A 191 23.62 -4.00 2.20
N ARG A 192 24.42 -3.04 1.71
CA ARG A 192 24.27 -1.60 1.98
C ARG A 192 23.22 -0.90 1.11
N SER A 193 22.72 -1.56 0.05
CA SER A 193 21.66 -1.03 -0.84
C SER A 193 20.25 -1.24 -0.26
N PHE A 194 20.06 -1.05 1.05
CA PHE A 194 18.75 -1.12 1.69
C PHE A 194 17.75 -0.06 1.20
N GLY A 195 18.21 0.95 0.47
CA GLY A 195 17.34 1.99 -0.10
C GLY A 195 16.85 1.62 -1.49
N SER A 196 15.62 1.11 -1.59
CA SER A 196 14.78 1.60 -2.69
C SER A 196 14.44 3.05 -2.35
N LYS A 197 15.45 3.94 -2.44
CA LYS A 197 15.43 5.34 -2.01
C LYS A 197 14.22 6.01 -2.65
N THR A 198 13.07 5.90 -2.02
CA THR A 198 11.86 6.52 -2.51
C THR A 198 12.15 7.99 -2.40
N GLU A 199 12.23 8.68 -3.53
CA GLU A 199 12.69 10.06 -3.55
C GLU A 199 11.74 10.95 -2.72
N ILE A 200 12.31 11.98 -2.11
CA ILE A 200 11.52 13.06 -1.50
C ILE A 200 10.90 13.88 -2.64
N ILE A 201 9.73 14.47 -2.42
CA ILE A 201 9.14 15.38 -3.41
C ILE A 201 9.94 16.70 -3.37
N PRO A 202 10.56 17.14 -4.49
CA PRO A 202 11.28 18.42 -4.53
C PRO A 202 10.37 19.61 -4.23
N GLU A 203 10.91 20.67 -3.65
CA GLU A 203 10.14 21.88 -3.25
C GLU A 203 9.44 22.51 -4.45
N GLU A 204 10.12 22.64 -5.59
CA GLU A 204 9.56 23.13 -6.86
C GLU A 204 8.37 22.31 -7.38
N ILE A 205 8.20 21.05 -6.95
CA ILE A 205 7.02 20.24 -7.25
C ILE A 205 5.99 20.33 -6.12
N LEU A 206 6.45 20.23 -4.87
CA LEU A 206 5.62 20.15 -3.69
C LEU A 206 4.83 21.45 -3.46
N GLY A 207 5.49 22.60 -3.54
CA GLY A 207 4.86 23.91 -3.32
C GLY A 207 3.68 24.15 -4.25
N PRO A 208 3.85 24.09 -5.59
CA PRO A 208 2.74 24.22 -6.53
C PRO A 208 1.64 23.17 -6.34
N LEU A 209 2.02 21.92 -6.03
CA LEU A 209 1.07 20.84 -5.80
C LEU A 209 0.19 21.09 -4.57
N VAL A 210 0.77 21.50 -3.45
CA VAL A 210 0.04 21.81 -2.20
C VAL A 210 -0.82 23.06 -2.38
N ARG A 211 -0.29 24.13 -2.99
CA ARG A 211 -1.07 25.36 -3.26
C ARG A 211 -2.29 25.10 -4.14
N ALA A 212 -2.11 24.35 -5.23
CA ALA A 212 -3.24 23.97 -6.08
C ALA A 212 -4.24 23.09 -5.31
N SER A 213 -3.76 22.19 -4.45
CA SER A 213 -4.63 21.33 -3.65
C SER A 213 -5.44 22.12 -2.61
N LEU A 214 -4.84 23.12 -1.97
CA LEU A 214 -5.52 24.06 -1.08
C LEU A 214 -6.61 24.83 -1.85
N GLN A 215 -6.29 25.37 -3.03
CA GLN A 215 -7.26 26.08 -3.87
C GLN A 215 -8.47 25.19 -4.23
N TYR A 216 -8.25 23.92 -4.57
CA TYR A 216 -9.35 22.99 -4.83
C TYR A 216 -10.24 22.79 -3.59
N VAL A 217 -9.66 22.64 -2.40
CA VAL A 217 -10.39 22.35 -1.17
C VAL A 217 -11.08 23.59 -0.58
N GLU A 218 -10.48 24.76 -0.68
CA GLU A 218 -10.97 26.00 -0.08
C GLU A 218 -11.88 26.78 -1.03
N GLN A 219 -11.47 26.95 -2.30
CA GLN A 219 -12.16 27.79 -3.27
C GLN A 219 -13.12 26.99 -4.17
N TYR A 220 -12.67 25.85 -4.74
CA TYR A 220 -13.48 25.13 -5.73
C TYR A 220 -14.48 24.15 -5.12
N ALA A 221 -14.23 23.65 -3.90
CA ALA A 221 -15.06 22.61 -3.29
C ALA A 221 -16.53 23.02 -3.13
N PRO A 222 -16.90 24.22 -2.61
CA PRO A 222 -18.30 24.60 -2.45
C PRO A 222 -19.08 24.52 -3.77
N TYR A 223 -18.49 25.07 -4.84
CA TYR A 223 -19.05 25.05 -6.19
C TYR A 223 -19.19 23.63 -6.75
N LEU A 224 -18.11 22.85 -6.74
CA LEU A 224 -18.09 21.52 -7.34
C LEU A 224 -19.04 20.54 -6.64
N LEU A 225 -19.12 20.60 -5.31
CA LEU A 225 -19.99 19.74 -4.51
C LEU A 225 -21.47 20.06 -4.78
N GLU A 226 -21.83 21.35 -4.81
CA GLU A 226 -23.20 21.75 -5.12
C GLU A 226 -23.62 21.34 -6.55
N MET A 227 -22.72 21.47 -7.53
CA MET A 227 -22.99 21.01 -8.89
C MET A 227 -23.15 19.49 -8.97
N SER A 228 -22.37 18.72 -8.20
CA SER A 228 -22.54 17.26 -8.09
C SER A 228 -23.92 16.92 -7.52
N GLU A 229 -24.30 17.56 -6.42
CA GLU A 229 -25.59 17.35 -5.73
C GLU A 229 -26.78 17.68 -6.65
N ARG A 230 -26.72 18.81 -7.38
CA ARG A 230 -27.75 19.21 -8.36
C ARG A 230 -27.87 18.19 -9.50
N VAL A 231 -26.74 17.74 -10.06
CA VAL A 231 -26.74 16.73 -11.13
C VAL A 231 -27.30 15.40 -10.64
N GLU A 232 -26.92 14.96 -9.44
CA GLU A 232 -27.39 13.71 -8.83
C GLU A 232 -28.90 13.74 -8.56
N ALA A 233 -29.46 14.88 -8.17
CA ALA A 233 -30.90 15.03 -7.96
C ALA A 233 -31.74 14.69 -9.21
N PHE A 234 -31.23 14.96 -10.42
CA PHE A 234 -31.90 14.56 -11.67
C PHE A 234 -31.81 13.06 -11.95
N GLY A 235 -30.80 12.37 -11.39
CA GLY A 235 -30.46 10.98 -11.69
C GLY A 235 -31.25 9.92 -10.93
N ILE A 236 -32.02 10.30 -9.90
CA ILE A 236 -32.67 9.35 -8.98
C ILE A 236 -33.81 8.56 -9.67
N HIS A 237 -34.43 9.10 -10.73
CA HIS A 237 -35.59 8.48 -11.39
C HIS A 237 -35.59 8.57 -12.93
N ARG A 238 -34.44 8.85 -13.56
CA ARG A 238 -34.38 9.14 -15.02
C ARG A 238 -33.39 8.26 -15.76
N GLY A 239 -33.67 8.03 -17.05
CA GLY A 239 -32.78 7.32 -17.96
C GLY A 239 -31.48 8.10 -18.24
N SER A 240 -30.40 7.40 -18.59
CA SER A 240 -29.07 7.98 -18.77
C SER A 240 -29.03 9.16 -19.76
N ALA A 241 -29.71 9.04 -20.90
CA ALA A 241 -29.74 10.12 -21.90
C ALA A 241 -30.40 11.41 -21.37
N GLN A 242 -31.46 11.29 -20.57
CA GLN A 242 -32.16 12.44 -19.98
C GLN A 242 -31.31 13.12 -18.91
N VAL A 243 -30.64 12.32 -18.06
CA VAL A 243 -29.69 12.84 -17.05
C VAL A 243 -28.53 13.56 -17.74
N GLN A 244 -28.04 13.04 -18.88
CA GLN A 244 -26.99 13.69 -19.64
C GLN A 244 -27.40 15.09 -20.10
N HIS A 245 -28.57 15.18 -20.74
CA HIS A 245 -29.07 16.41 -21.31
C HIS A 245 -29.37 17.45 -20.22
N LEU A 246 -30.16 17.06 -19.22
CA LEU A 246 -30.61 17.96 -18.15
C LEU A 246 -29.48 18.35 -17.22
N GLY A 247 -28.61 17.40 -16.86
CA GLY A 247 -27.42 17.70 -16.06
C GLY A 247 -26.50 18.68 -16.79
N THR A 248 -26.23 18.46 -18.09
CA THR A 248 -25.41 19.39 -18.87
C THR A 248 -26.06 20.77 -18.99
N ARG A 249 -27.39 20.83 -19.17
CA ARG A 249 -28.13 22.10 -19.21
C ARG A 249 -28.05 22.84 -17.87
N CYS A 250 -28.25 22.14 -16.76
CA CYS A 250 -28.13 22.70 -15.40
C CYS A 250 -26.75 23.33 -15.18
N LEU A 251 -25.67 22.62 -15.56
CA LEU A 251 -24.31 23.14 -15.46
C LEU A 251 -24.07 24.37 -16.35
N ARG A 252 -24.79 24.54 -17.46
CA ARG A 252 -24.61 25.71 -18.34
C ARG A 252 -25.36 26.95 -17.86
N GLN A 253 -26.43 26.78 -17.08
CA GLN A 253 -27.34 27.85 -16.64
C GLN A 253 -27.05 28.33 -15.22
N GLN A 254 -25.92 27.93 -14.63
CA GLN A 254 -25.53 28.27 -13.26
C GLN A 254 -25.03 29.71 -13.13
N THR A 255 -25.33 30.33 -12.00
CA THR A 255 -24.79 31.62 -11.56
C THR A 255 -23.43 31.41 -10.90
N LEU A 256 -22.38 32.11 -11.36
CA LEU A 256 -21.00 31.88 -10.92
C LEU A 256 -20.48 32.95 -9.94
N GLU A 257 -21.15 34.10 -9.84
CA GLU A 257 -20.68 35.24 -9.03
C GLU A 257 -20.50 34.88 -7.54
N THR A 258 -21.30 33.95 -7.03
CA THR A 258 -21.27 33.54 -5.61
C THR A 258 -20.01 32.76 -5.20
N TYR A 259 -19.25 32.19 -6.14
CA TYR A 259 -18.15 31.25 -5.84
C TYR A 259 -16.74 31.83 -6.01
N GLN A 260 -16.60 33.13 -6.25
CA GLN A 260 -15.31 33.83 -6.39
C GLN A 260 -14.34 33.12 -7.37
N LEU A 261 -14.84 32.66 -8.52
CA LEU A 261 -14.05 31.88 -9.49
C LEU A 261 -13.28 32.73 -10.51
N ALA A 262 -13.41 34.05 -10.46
CA ALA A 262 -12.76 34.97 -11.40
C ALA A 262 -11.23 34.80 -11.39
N GLY A 263 -10.59 34.79 -12.57
CA GLY A 263 -9.14 34.58 -12.70
C GLY A 263 -8.65 33.17 -12.37
N THR A 264 -9.55 32.22 -12.14
CA THR A 264 -9.21 30.82 -11.84
C THR A 264 -9.45 29.89 -13.03
N ARG A 265 -8.95 28.65 -12.96
CA ARG A 265 -9.21 27.61 -13.98
C ARG A 265 -10.71 27.36 -14.20
N LEU A 266 -11.54 27.56 -13.17
CA LEU A 266 -12.97 27.35 -13.20
C LEU A 266 -13.77 28.64 -13.37
N GLU A 267 -13.15 29.73 -13.85
CA GLU A 267 -13.81 31.02 -14.09
C GLU A 267 -15.09 30.88 -14.95
N LYS A 268 -15.06 30.02 -15.98
CA LYS A 268 -16.23 29.78 -16.84
C LYS A 268 -17.19 28.71 -16.29
N GLY A 269 -16.92 28.16 -15.11
CA GLY A 269 -17.59 27.01 -14.54
C GLY A 269 -17.40 25.71 -15.34
N VAL A 270 -17.92 24.60 -14.81
CA VAL A 270 -18.02 23.34 -15.55
C VAL A 270 -19.17 23.41 -16.56
N ARG A 271 -18.94 22.92 -17.78
CA ARG A 271 -19.89 23.02 -18.92
C ARG A 271 -20.42 21.67 -19.41
N SER A 272 -19.91 20.57 -18.85
CA SER A 272 -20.32 19.21 -19.17
C SER A 272 -20.18 18.29 -17.96
N LEU A 273 -20.96 17.20 -17.95
CA LEU A 273 -20.85 16.18 -16.91
C LEU A 273 -19.48 15.48 -16.88
N ARG A 274 -18.84 15.33 -18.03
CA ARG A 274 -17.47 14.79 -18.12
C ARG A 274 -16.47 15.71 -17.44
N GLN A 275 -16.58 17.02 -17.68
CA GLN A 275 -15.73 18.01 -17.02
C GLN A 275 -15.97 18.01 -15.51
N LEU A 276 -17.24 18.02 -15.06
CA LEU A 276 -17.57 17.92 -13.64
C LEU A 276 -16.95 16.66 -13.00
N SER A 277 -17.14 15.49 -13.61
CA SER A 277 -16.54 14.24 -13.10
C SER A 277 -15.01 14.29 -13.02
N THR A 278 -14.37 14.99 -13.97
CA THR A 278 -12.92 15.17 -13.98
C THR A 278 -12.47 16.10 -12.86
N GLU A 279 -13.14 17.24 -12.69
CA GLU A 279 -12.83 18.22 -11.64
C GLU A 279 -13.11 17.67 -10.24
N LEU A 280 -14.17 16.89 -10.04
CA LEU A 280 -14.41 16.15 -8.80
C LEU A 280 -13.28 15.13 -8.54
N SER A 281 -12.76 14.48 -9.59
CA SER A 281 -11.59 13.58 -9.44
C SER A 281 -10.34 14.33 -9.02
N TYR A 282 -10.15 15.56 -9.50
CA TYR A 282 -9.06 16.42 -9.02
C TYR A 282 -9.30 16.89 -7.59
N LEU A 283 -10.53 17.26 -7.22
CA LEU A 283 -10.89 17.61 -5.85
C LEU A 283 -10.59 16.47 -4.86
N GLN A 284 -11.02 15.24 -5.17
CA GLN A 284 -10.70 14.09 -4.31
C GLN A 284 -9.19 13.82 -4.25
N THR A 285 -8.45 14.07 -5.35
CA THR A 285 -6.99 13.94 -5.38
C THR A 285 -6.30 15.04 -4.57
N ALA A 286 -6.80 16.26 -4.60
CA ALA A 286 -6.33 17.38 -3.80
C ALA A 286 -6.50 17.09 -2.30
N CYS A 287 -7.66 16.58 -1.87
CA CYS A 287 -7.85 16.10 -0.49
C CYS A 287 -6.83 15.01 -0.12
N PHE A 288 -6.56 14.06 -1.03
CA PHE A 288 -5.54 13.03 -0.80
C PHE A 288 -4.15 13.62 -0.59
N VAL A 289 -3.74 14.55 -1.46
CA VAL A 289 -2.45 15.24 -1.37
C VAL A 289 -2.30 15.95 -0.04
N LEU A 290 -3.30 16.75 0.36
CA LEU A 290 -3.22 17.54 1.60
C LEU A 290 -3.12 16.63 2.83
N ILE A 291 -3.95 15.60 2.92
CA ILE A 291 -3.93 14.67 4.06
C ILE A 291 -2.61 13.89 4.08
N ALA A 292 -2.16 13.37 2.93
CA ALA A 292 -0.91 12.61 2.84
C ALA A 292 0.31 13.47 3.18
N PHE A 293 0.34 14.73 2.73
CA PHE A 293 1.40 15.69 3.01
C PHE A 293 1.43 16.08 4.49
N ALA A 294 0.29 16.40 5.09
CA ALA A 294 0.22 16.90 6.46
C ALA A 294 0.38 15.81 7.53
N THR A 295 0.14 14.54 7.20
CA THR A 295 0.18 13.44 8.19
C THR A 295 1.27 12.42 7.95
N GLY A 296 1.78 12.30 6.71
CA GLY A 296 2.69 11.22 6.33
C GLY A 296 2.12 9.80 6.48
N MET A 297 0.79 9.65 6.56
CA MET A 297 0.12 8.35 6.64
C MET A 297 0.47 7.45 5.44
N ARG A 298 0.62 6.14 5.67
CA ARG A 298 0.79 5.16 4.59
C ARG A 298 -0.49 5.08 3.76
N LEU A 299 -0.35 4.64 2.50
CA LEU A 299 -1.50 4.50 1.60
C LEU A 299 -2.64 3.64 2.17
N SER A 300 -2.33 2.54 2.86
CA SER A 300 -3.35 1.71 3.51
C SER A 300 -4.05 2.38 4.69
N GLU A 301 -3.36 3.30 5.37
CA GLU A 301 -3.89 4.08 6.49
C GLU A 301 -4.77 5.22 5.96
N LEU A 302 -4.38 5.85 4.86
CA LEU A 302 -5.23 6.82 4.16
C LEU A 302 -6.50 6.14 3.67
N LEU A 303 -6.38 5.07 2.88
CA LEU A 303 -7.52 4.37 2.26
C LEU A 303 -8.48 3.70 3.26
N SER A 304 -8.10 3.56 4.53
CA SER A 304 -8.96 3.02 5.60
C SER A 304 -9.75 4.08 6.37
N MET A 305 -9.57 5.37 6.08
CA MET A 305 -10.32 6.46 6.71
C MET A 305 -11.83 6.32 6.47
N ARG A 306 -12.60 6.61 7.51
CA ARG A 306 -14.06 6.48 7.56
C ARG A 306 -14.73 7.82 7.84
N GLU A 307 -16.01 7.92 7.53
CA GLU A 307 -16.88 9.01 7.98
C GLU A 307 -16.80 9.17 9.50
N GLY A 308 -16.69 10.41 9.96
CA GLY A 308 -16.46 10.75 11.35
C GLY A 308 -15.01 10.53 11.83
N CYS A 309 -14.04 10.35 10.92
CA CYS A 309 -12.65 10.15 11.31
C CYS A 309 -11.95 11.40 11.86
N CYS A 310 -12.49 12.60 11.62
CA CYS A 310 -11.89 13.85 12.09
C CYS A 310 -12.52 14.28 13.41
N GLN A 311 -11.71 14.44 14.45
CA GLN A 311 -12.12 14.93 15.77
C GLN A 311 -11.32 16.18 16.13
N THR A 312 -12.01 17.23 16.58
CA THR A 312 -11.38 18.46 17.05
C THR A 312 -11.48 18.52 18.57
N GLU A 313 -10.34 18.50 19.24
CA GLU A 313 -10.24 18.68 20.70
C GLU A 313 -9.94 20.16 20.97
N THR A 314 -10.88 20.84 21.62
CA THR A 314 -10.73 22.25 22.03
C THR A 314 -10.36 22.31 23.50
N HIS A 315 -9.26 22.99 23.81
CA HIS A 315 -8.83 23.26 25.18
C HIS A 315 -8.93 24.77 25.45
N PRO A 316 -9.39 25.21 26.64
CA PRO A 316 -9.61 26.62 26.95
C PRO A 316 -8.37 27.53 26.79
N GLU A 317 -7.17 26.97 26.88
CA GLU A 317 -5.90 27.72 26.86
C GLU A 317 -4.88 27.20 25.83
N GLN A 318 -5.26 26.24 24.97
CA GLN A 318 -4.37 25.65 23.96
C GLN A 318 -5.03 25.67 22.58
N PRO A 319 -4.22 25.74 21.50
CA PRO A 319 -4.75 25.67 20.15
C PRO A 319 -5.54 24.38 19.94
N SER A 320 -6.66 24.48 19.22
CA SER A 320 -7.52 23.33 18.93
C SER A 320 -6.74 22.27 18.15
N LEU A 321 -6.70 21.04 18.66
CA LEU A 321 -6.01 19.93 18.03
C LEU A 321 -6.98 19.15 17.14
N VAL A 322 -6.57 18.94 15.90
CA VAL A 322 -7.36 18.15 14.93
C VAL A 322 -6.73 16.78 14.77
N TRP A 323 -7.44 15.75 15.22
CA TRP A 323 -7.06 14.36 15.13
C TRP A 323 -7.77 13.65 13.98
N LEU A 324 -7.02 12.89 13.18
CA LEU A 324 -7.54 11.96 12.19
C LEU A 324 -7.43 10.53 12.70
N HIS A 325 -8.53 9.80 12.73
CA HIS A 325 -8.61 8.41 13.14
C HIS A 325 -8.63 7.47 11.94
N SER A 326 -7.77 6.47 11.95
CA SER A 326 -7.74 5.46 10.89
C SER A 326 -7.16 4.13 11.38
N ARG A 327 -6.77 3.23 10.47
CA ARG A 327 -6.30 1.87 10.78
C ARG A 327 -4.93 1.56 10.20
N VAL A 328 -4.05 1.00 11.04
CA VAL A 328 -2.72 0.49 10.68
C VAL A 328 -2.80 -1.03 10.48
N PHE A 329 -2.31 -1.52 9.34
CA PHE A 329 -2.39 -2.96 8.99
C PHE A 329 -1.05 -3.68 9.12
N LYS A 330 0.06 -3.04 8.72
CA LYS A 330 1.38 -3.67 8.64
C LYS A 330 1.84 -4.13 10.03
N MET A 331 2.22 -5.40 10.14
CA MET A 331 2.79 -6.04 11.34
C MET A 331 1.90 -6.02 12.60
N GLN A 332 0.60 -5.76 12.46
CA GLN A 332 -0.33 -5.73 13.61
C GLN A 332 -0.95 -7.09 13.97
N GLY A 333 -0.85 -8.08 13.07
CA GLY A 333 -1.41 -9.42 13.26
C GLY A 333 -2.95 -9.49 13.23
N VAL A 334 -3.64 -8.36 13.04
CA VAL A 334 -5.11 -8.26 13.02
C VAL A 334 -5.60 -7.97 11.61
N PRO A 335 -6.55 -8.74 11.04
CA PRO A 335 -7.04 -8.55 9.68
C PRO A 335 -7.61 -7.17 9.38
N ASP A 336 -8.38 -6.61 10.32
CA ASP A 336 -9.02 -5.28 10.22
C ASP A 336 -8.06 -4.11 10.46
N GLY A 337 -6.80 -4.39 10.80
CA GLY A 337 -5.86 -3.39 11.31
C GLY A 337 -6.21 -2.92 12.72
N ARG A 338 -5.28 -2.21 13.36
CA ARG A 338 -5.49 -1.57 14.67
C ARG A 338 -5.82 -0.09 14.49
N GLU A 339 -6.70 0.41 15.35
CA GLU A 339 -7.04 1.83 15.37
C GLU A 339 -5.84 2.67 15.80
N ALA A 340 -5.70 3.82 15.15
CA ALA A 340 -4.66 4.79 15.41
C ALA A 340 -5.15 6.19 15.06
N LYS A 341 -4.51 7.20 15.65
CA LYS A 341 -4.76 8.61 15.37
C LYS A 341 -3.50 9.37 14.96
N TRP A 342 -3.68 10.37 14.10
CA TRP A 342 -2.65 11.28 13.58
C TRP A 342 -3.08 12.73 13.80
N LEU A 343 -2.14 13.62 14.09
CA LEU A 343 -2.41 15.05 14.09
C LEU A 343 -2.47 15.53 12.63
N GLY A 344 -3.60 16.11 12.21
CA GLY A 344 -3.83 16.55 10.82
C GLY A 344 -3.95 18.05 10.63
N GLY A 345 -4.27 18.80 11.69
CA GLY A 345 -4.49 20.24 11.64
C GLY A 345 -5.75 20.66 10.84
N PRO A 346 -6.02 21.97 10.74
CA PRO A 346 -7.25 22.50 10.12
C PRO A 346 -7.37 22.18 8.63
N VAL A 347 -6.25 22.11 7.92
CA VAL A 347 -6.21 21.75 6.49
C VAL A 347 -6.77 20.34 6.28
N CYS A 348 -6.40 19.39 7.13
CA CYS A 348 -6.96 18.04 7.07
C CYS A 348 -8.44 18.01 7.45
N ALA A 349 -8.87 18.76 8.47
CA ALA A 349 -10.27 18.85 8.83
C ALA A 349 -11.13 19.29 7.63
N LYS A 350 -10.70 20.34 6.94
CA LYS A 350 -11.41 20.82 5.74
C LYS A 350 -11.41 19.78 4.62
N ALA A 351 -10.27 19.14 4.34
CA ALA A 351 -10.18 18.10 3.34
C ALA A 351 -11.10 16.90 3.65
N VAL A 352 -11.18 16.48 4.91
CA VAL A 352 -12.08 15.41 5.37
C VAL A 352 -13.54 15.82 5.21
N GLN A 353 -13.94 17.03 5.60
CA GLN A 353 -15.30 17.54 5.40
C GLN A 353 -15.71 17.51 3.92
N VAL A 354 -14.79 17.90 3.02
CA VAL A 354 -15.02 17.84 1.57
C VAL A 354 -15.22 16.39 1.11
N LEU A 355 -14.41 15.45 1.59
CA LEU A 355 -14.54 14.02 1.24
C LEU A 355 -15.84 13.42 1.79
N GLU A 356 -16.22 13.79 3.00
CA GLU A 356 -17.48 13.38 3.63
C GLU A 356 -18.67 13.85 2.77
N ARG A 357 -18.71 15.13 2.40
CA ARG A 357 -19.78 15.66 1.55
C ARG A 357 -19.78 15.01 0.16
N LEU A 358 -18.62 14.93 -0.49
CA LEU A 358 -18.45 14.35 -1.84
C LEU A 358 -18.93 12.90 -1.93
N GLY A 359 -18.62 12.09 -0.93
CA GLY A 359 -18.95 10.66 -0.92
C GLY A 359 -20.30 10.32 -0.31
N SER A 360 -21.06 11.29 0.22
CA SER A 360 -22.23 11.05 1.08
C SER A 360 -23.30 10.15 0.45
N ASN A 361 -23.70 10.46 -0.79
CA ASN A 361 -24.67 9.66 -1.55
C ASN A 361 -24.13 8.25 -1.84
N VAL A 362 -22.85 8.14 -2.24
CA VAL A 362 -22.22 6.83 -2.53
C VAL A 362 -22.17 5.97 -1.27
N ARG A 363 -21.78 6.54 -0.12
CA ARG A 363 -21.72 5.85 1.18
C ARG A 363 -23.09 5.32 1.59
N ARG A 364 -24.13 6.15 1.49
CA ARG A 364 -25.52 5.75 1.80
C ARG A 364 -26.00 4.59 0.93
N HIS A 365 -25.79 4.65 -0.39
CA HIS A 365 -26.23 3.59 -1.30
C HIS A 365 -25.41 2.30 -1.13
N ALA A 366 -24.09 2.41 -0.99
CA ALA A 366 -23.20 1.26 -0.86
C ALA A 366 -23.10 0.71 0.57
N ARG A 367 -23.77 1.35 1.54
CA ARG A 367 -23.77 1.03 2.98
C ARG A 367 -22.36 0.81 3.53
N THR A 368 -21.46 1.73 3.21
CA THR A 368 -20.05 1.63 3.55
C THR A 368 -19.54 2.94 4.15
N PRO A 369 -18.73 2.91 5.22
CA PRO A 369 -18.30 4.12 5.91
C PRO A 369 -17.03 4.74 5.29
N TYR A 370 -16.40 4.14 4.28
CA TYR A 370 -15.11 4.62 3.75
C TYR A 370 -15.24 5.98 3.04
N LEU A 371 -14.24 6.85 3.23
CA LEU A 371 -14.19 8.16 2.56
C LEU A 371 -13.68 8.07 1.11
N TRP A 372 -12.73 7.17 0.86
CA TRP A 372 -12.08 7.04 -0.44
C TRP A 372 -12.89 6.15 -1.38
N LEU A 373 -14.08 6.58 -1.75
CA LEU A 373 -14.92 5.86 -2.72
C LEU A 373 -14.77 6.43 -4.13
N PRO A 374 -15.08 5.64 -5.17
CA PRO A 374 -15.22 6.17 -6.51
C PRO A 374 -16.26 7.30 -6.52
N ILE A 375 -15.89 8.35 -7.22
CA ILE A 375 -16.79 9.47 -7.47
C ILE A 375 -17.89 8.95 -8.38
N PRO A 376 -19.14 9.37 -8.16
CA PRO A 376 -20.24 9.02 -9.06
C PRO A 376 -19.98 9.60 -10.45
N SER A 377 -19.21 8.88 -11.25
CA SER A 377 -18.99 9.21 -12.65
C SER A 377 -20.26 8.85 -13.38
N THR A 378 -20.90 9.82 -14.04
CA THR A 378 -21.70 9.47 -15.22
C THR A 378 -23.13 9.10 -14.85
N TYR A 379 -23.28 7.92 -14.23
CA TYR A 379 -24.54 7.21 -14.10
C TYR A 379 -24.43 6.14 -13.00
N GLY A 380 -25.11 6.35 -11.87
CA GLY A 380 -25.80 5.31 -11.08
C GLY A 380 -25.07 4.01 -10.70
N ARG A 381 -23.75 3.89 -10.84
CA ARG A 381 -23.00 2.68 -10.47
C ARG A 381 -22.47 2.82 -9.06
N TYR A 382 -23.37 2.93 -8.09
CA TYR A 382 -23.10 2.69 -6.67
C TYR A 382 -22.83 1.20 -6.39
N ARG A 383 -22.06 0.53 -7.26
CA ARG A 383 -21.91 -0.93 -7.24
C ARG A 383 -20.75 -1.42 -6.37
N THR A 384 -19.93 -0.51 -5.84
CA THR A 384 -18.77 -0.89 -5.03
C THR A 384 -18.87 -0.32 -3.62
N SER A 385 -18.85 -1.23 -2.65
CA SER A 385 -18.68 -0.94 -1.22
C SER A 385 -17.20 -0.85 -0.81
N ALA A 386 -16.29 -1.20 -1.72
CA ALA A 386 -14.86 -1.17 -1.50
C ALA A 386 -14.25 0.22 -1.82
N PRO A 387 -13.26 0.67 -1.03
CA PRO A 387 -12.54 1.91 -1.30
C PRO A 387 -11.67 1.82 -2.57
N LEU A 388 -11.18 2.98 -3.00
CA LEU A 388 -10.26 3.12 -4.12
C LEU A 388 -9.00 2.30 -3.88
N LEU A 389 -8.54 1.62 -4.92
CA LEU A 389 -7.31 0.82 -4.89
C LEU A 389 -6.09 1.66 -5.24
N GLN A 390 -4.91 1.18 -4.86
CA GLN A 390 -3.62 1.83 -5.16
C GLN A 390 -3.44 2.20 -6.64
N PRO A 391 -3.74 1.34 -7.64
CA PRO A 391 -3.58 1.72 -9.05
C PRO A 391 -4.44 2.91 -9.45
N THR A 392 -5.64 3.04 -8.86
CA THR A 392 -6.54 4.16 -9.12
C THR A 392 -5.99 5.46 -8.54
N ILE A 393 -5.42 5.41 -7.32
CA ILE A 393 -4.76 6.56 -6.71
C ILE A 393 -3.55 7.01 -7.54
N LEU A 394 -2.70 6.07 -7.96
CA LEU A 394 -1.53 6.36 -8.81
C LEU A 394 -1.94 7.01 -10.14
N ARG A 395 -2.97 6.48 -10.80
CA ARG A 395 -3.50 7.07 -12.04
C ARG A 395 -4.00 8.49 -11.80
N ARG A 396 -4.72 8.73 -10.71
CA ARG A 396 -5.30 10.04 -10.40
C ARG A 396 -4.24 11.08 -10.04
N LEU A 397 -3.26 10.70 -9.23
CA LEU A 397 -2.09 11.55 -8.96
C LEU A 397 -1.39 11.93 -10.27
N ARG A 398 -1.13 10.96 -11.16
CA ARG A 398 -0.52 11.25 -12.47
C ARG A 398 -1.36 12.24 -13.29
N LEU A 399 -2.67 12.07 -13.37
CA LEU A 399 -3.56 12.99 -14.09
C LEU A 399 -3.58 14.38 -13.47
N TYR A 400 -3.63 14.47 -12.14
CA TYR A 400 -3.61 15.73 -11.42
C TYR A 400 -2.29 16.50 -11.62
N VAL A 401 -1.15 15.81 -11.49
CA VAL A 401 0.17 16.38 -11.74
C VAL A 401 0.34 16.82 -13.20
N THR A 402 -0.20 16.04 -14.15
CA THR A 402 -0.23 16.42 -15.57
C THR A 402 -1.07 17.68 -15.80
N MET A 403 -2.23 17.76 -15.15
CA MET A 403 -3.12 18.91 -15.23
C MET A 403 -2.46 20.20 -14.72
N LEU A 404 -1.68 20.09 -13.64
CA LEU A 404 -0.90 21.20 -13.07
C LEU A 404 0.37 21.54 -13.88
N GLY A 405 0.70 20.75 -14.90
CA GLY A 405 1.89 20.98 -15.74
C GLY A 405 3.22 20.73 -15.01
N LEU A 406 3.22 20.00 -13.88
CA LEU A 406 4.41 19.78 -13.08
C LEU A 406 5.32 18.73 -13.74
N LYS A 407 6.56 19.13 -14.01
CA LYS A 407 7.53 18.35 -14.78
C LYS A 407 8.81 18.10 -13.99
N ASN A 408 9.47 16.99 -14.27
CA ASN A 408 10.82 16.72 -13.79
C ASN A 408 11.87 17.53 -14.59
N SER A 409 13.13 17.46 -14.18
CA SER A 409 14.26 18.14 -14.84
C SER A 409 14.46 17.73 -16.31
N ARG A 410 13.81 16.65 -16.78
CA ARG A 410 13.84 16.18 -18.17
C ARG A 410 12.61 16.64 -18.98
N GLY A 411 11.77 17.51 -18.42
CA GLY A 411 10.56 18.04 -19.07
C GLY A 411 9.38 17.07 -19.15
N GLN A 412 9.46 15.90 -18.51
CA GLN A 412 8.39 14.90 -18.46
C GLN A 412 7.51 15.13 -17.23
N THR A 413 6.23 14.75 -17.28
CA THR A 413 5.34 14.81 -16.10
C THR A 413 5.98 14.14 -14.90
N TYR A 414 6.06 14.85 -13.78
CA TYR A 414 6.64 14.31 -12.56
C TYR A 414 5.81 13.13 -12.04
N HIS A 415 6.48 12.04 -11.63
CA HIS A 415 5.78 10.86 -11.13
C HIS A 415 5.75 10.87 -9.60
N ILE A 416 4.56 11.04 -9.02
CA ILE A 416 4.37 11.00 -7.56
C ILE A 416 3.86 9.64 -7.14
N HIS A 417 4.61 8.97 -6.25
CA HIS A 417 4.15 7.78 -5.53
C HIS A 417 3.68 8.17 -4.11
N PRO A 418 2.59 7.60 -3.56
CA PRO A 418 2.09 7.93 -2.22
C PRO A 418 3.13 7.86 -1.09
N HIS A 419 4.11 6.96 -1.20
CA HIS A 419 5.19 6.83 -0.22
C HIS A 419 6.14 8.05 -0.19
N MET A 420 6.21 8.83 -1.27
CA MET A 420 7.01 10.06 -1.31
C MET A 420 6.48 11.11 -0.35
N PHE A 421 5.15 11.24 -0.17
CA PHE A 421 4.56 12.15 0.83
C PHE A 421 5.02 11.82 2.24
N ARG A 422 5.00 10.53 2.61
CA ARG A 422 5.46 10.08 3.93
C ARG A 422 6.91 10.44 4.22
N ARG A 423 7.80 10.22 3.23
CA ARG A 423 9.23 10.57 3.38
C ARG A 423 9.46 12.07 3.39
N THR A 424 8.71 12.79 2.56
CA THR A 424 8.75 14.25 2.55
C THR A 424 8.32 14.78 3.91
N PHE A 425 7.16 14.36 4.43
CA PHE A 425 6.70 14.73 5.76
C PHE A 425 7.74 14.43 6.85
N ALA A 426 8.31 13.21 6.89
CA ALA A 426 9.35 12.87 7.86
C ALA A 426 10.57 13.82 7.81
N ARG A 427 11.04 14.17 6.60
CA ARG A 427 12.12 15.14 6.43
C ARG A 427 11.75 16.53 6.95
N TYR A 428 10.54 17.01 6.68
CA TYR A 428 10.10 18.32 7.18
C TYR A 428 10.04 18.33 8.70
N VAL A 429 9.47 17.30 9.33
CA VAL A 429 9.41 17.29 10.81
C VAL A 429 10.83 17.25 11.41
N VAL A 430 11.77 16.47 10.86
CA VAL A 430 13.15 16.47 11.34
C VAL A 430 13.83 17.85 11.18
N ARG A 431 13.60 18.53 10.05
CA ARG A 431 14.24 19.83 9.77
C ARG A 431 13.65 21.00 10.56
N TYR A 432 12.36 20.95 10.90
CA TYR A 432 11.63 22.09 11.47
C TYR A 432 11.11 21.86 12.91
N ASP A 433 11.14 20.63 13.42
CA ASP A 433 10.75 20.30 14.80
C ASP A 433 11.71 19.24 15.39
N THR A 434 12.91 19.68 15.75
CA THR A 434 14.00 18.85 16.29
C THR A 434 13.73 18.32 17.71
N THR A 435 12.69 18.83 18.37
CA THR A 435 12.44 18.62 19.80
C THR A 435 11.64 17.36 20.13
N ASN A 436 11.08 16.65 19.16
CA ASN A 436 10.15 15.55 19.45
C ASN A 436 10.23 14.32 18.52
N LEU A 437 11.44 13.81 18.30
CA LEU A 437 11.68 12.54 17.58
C LEU A 437 10.88 11.35 18.18
N LEU A 438 10.61 11.38 19.49
CA LEU A 438 9.79 10.38 20.18
C LEU A 438 8.30 10.50 19.83
N ALA A 439 7.73 11.72 19.77
CA ALA A 439 6.36 11.95 19.29
C ALA A 439 6.22 11.63 17.78
N LEU A 440 7.28 11.82 16.99
CA LEU A 440 7.35 11.35 15.59
C LEU A 440 7.23 9.83 15.49
N LYS A 441 7.94 9.09 16.36
CA LYS A 441 7.85 7.62 16.45
C LYS A 441 6.43 7.17 16.80
N GLU A 442 5.77 7.91 17.69
CA GLU A 442 4.37 7.68 18.07
C GLU A 442 3.38 8.09 16.96
N HIS A 443 3.64 9.16 16.21
CA HIS A 443 2.84 9.61 15.05
C HIS A 443 2.89 8.59 13.92
N PHE A 444 4.04 7.94 13.71
CA PHE A 444 4.20 6.88 12.72
C PHE A 444 3.84 5.48 13.21
N LYS A 445 3.39 5.35 14.48
CA LYS A 445 2.91 4.11 15.12
C LYS A 445 3.89 2.95 14.99
N HIS A 446 5.17 3.23 15.21
CA HIS A 446 6.19 2.18 15.33
C HIS A 446 5.99 1.42 16.64
N ILE A 447 5.99 0.09 16.57
CA ILE A 447 5.86 -0.78 17.75
C ILE A 447 7.02 -0.52 18.74
N SER A 448 6.72 -0.71 20.03
CA SER A 448 7.37 -0.28 21.28
C SER A 448 8.90 -0.38 21.45
N LEU A 449 9.40 0.43 22.39
CA LEU A 449 10.75 0.58 22.96
C LEU A 449 11.33 -0.69 23.65
N SER A 450 11.66 -1.74 22.91
CA SER A 450 12.51 -2.82 23.45
C SER A 450 13.66 -3.19 22.51
N MET A 451 14.83 -2.61 22.85
CA MET A 451 16.20 -3.10 22.67
C MET A 451 16.59 -3.70 21.30
N THR A 452 17.23 -2.84 20.51
CA THR A 452 18.47 -3.04 19.71
C THR A 452 18.59 -4.14 18.64
N ASP A 453 17.79 -5.21 18.62
CA ASP A 453 17.91 -6.27 17.59
C ASP A 453 16.67 -6.42 16.69
N TYR A 454 15.58 -5.72 17.01
CA TYR A 454 14.30 -5.80 16.27
C TYR A 454 14.00 -4.56 15.41
N TYR A 455 14.98 -3.68 15.21
CA TYR A 455 14.81 -2.45 14.40
C TYR A 455 14.79 -2.72 12.88
N VAL A 456 15.22 -3.90 12.44
CA VAL A 456 15.44 -4.23 11.02
C VAL A 456 14.14 -4.38 10.22
N GLY A 457 12.99 -4.59 10.87
CA GLY A 457 11.79 -5.06 10.17
C GLY A 457 10.76 -4.00 9.74
N ASN A 458 10.56 -2.92 10.51
CA ASN A 458 9.28 -2.21 10.43
C ASN A 458 9.29 -0.99 9.48
N ASP A 459 10.35 -0.19 9.49
CA ASP A 459 10.64 0.87 8.50
C ASP A 459 12.11 1.34 8.66
N LEU A 460 13.06 0.41 8.56
CA LEU A 460 14.50 0.70 8.66
C LEU A 460 14.89 1.88 7.75
N GLU A 461 14.27 1.97 6.58
CA GLU A 461 14.48 3.03 5.61
C GLU A 461 14.06 4.43 6.11
N LEU A 462 12.98 4.52 6.90
CA LEU A 462 12.54 5.80 7.47
C LEU A 462 13.42 6.23 8.63
N TRP A 463 13.86 5.29 9.47
CA TRP A 463 14.82 5.56 10.55
C TRP A 463 16.17 6.00 10.01
N MET A 464 16.73 5.26 9.04
CA MET A 464 17.97 5.66 8.36
C MET A 464 17.84 7.03 7.70
N LEU A 465 16.68 7.35 7.11
CA LEU A 465 16.44 8.69 6.54
C LEU A 465 16.41 9.77 7.62
N MET A 466 15.79 9.49 8.78
CA MET A 466 15.73 10.44 9.89
C MET A 466 17.10 10.67 10.52
N GLU A 467 17.88 9.61 10.74
CA GLU A 467 19.28 9.71 11.21
C GLU A 467 20.12 10.49 10.19
N GLU A 468 20.08 10.13 8.89
CA GLU A 468 20.81 10.82 7.84
C GLU A 468 20.43 12.32 7.74
N GLU A 469 19.14 12.66 7.83
CA GLU A 469 18.72 14.07 7.81
C GLU A 469 19.07 14.80 9.11
N THR A 470 19.06 14.13 10.28
CA THR A 470 19.50 14.72 11.56
C THR A 470 20.99 15.03 11.51
N ASP A 471 21.80 14.11 11.00
CA ASP A 471 23.23 14.32 10.77
C ASP A 471 23.47 15.48 9.80
N ARG A 472 22.71 15.55 8.69
CA ARG A 472 22.81 16.66 7.73
C ARG A 472 22.44 18.01 8.33
N VAL A 473 21.33 18.09 9.09
CA VAL A 473 20.93 19.33 9.78
C VAL A 473 21.99 19.74 10.79
N SER A 474 22.61 18.77 11.47
CA SER A 474 23.71 19.04 12.40
C SER A 474 24.92 19.61 11.65
N ILE A 475 25.35 18.98 10.55
CA ILE A 475 26.45 19.47 9.70
C ILE A 475 26.14 20.86 9.11
N GLU A 476 24.94 21.07 8.57
CA GLU A 476 24.49 22.37 8.03
C GLU A 476 24.52 23.45 9.14
N SER A 477 24.12 23.11 10.36
CA SER A 477 24.19 24.01 11.52
C SER A 477 25.63 24.29 11.98
N PHE A 478 26.49 23.27 11.97
CA PHE A 478 27.92 23.42 12.26
C PHE A 478 28.62 24.30 11.21
N ASP A 479 28.38 24.08 9.92
CA ASP A 479 28.94 24.89 8.83
C ASP A 479 28.42 26.33 8.89
N LYS A 480 27.14 26.53 9.22
CA LYS A 480 26.58 27.86 9.48
C LYS A 480 27.22 28.55 10.68
N ALA A 481 27.51 27.80 11.76
CA ALA A 481 28.22 28.32 12.93
C ALA A 481 29.69 28.65 12.61
N LEU A 482 30.35 27.85 11.78
CA LEU A 482 31.73 28.11 11.30
C LEU A 482 31.82 29.32 10.36
N ARG A 483 30.74 29.64 9.65
CA ARG A 483 30.64 30.81 8.75
C ARG A 483 30.09 32.07 9.43
N ALA A 484 29.71 32.00 10.70
CA ALA A 484 29.24 33.16 11.43
C ALA A 484 30.46 33.95 11.96
N ASP A 485 30.62 35.20 11.50
CA ASP A 485 31.76 36.07 11.84
C ASP A 485 31.82 36.53 13.32
N GLN A 486 30.91 36.07 14.18
CA GLN A 486 30.95 36.29 15.63
C GLN A 486 30.56 35.03 16.40
N LEU A 487 31.57 34.31 16.90
CA LEU A 487 31.42 33.31 17.96
C LEU A 487 31.38 34.03 19.32
N ALA A 488 30.26 34.66 19.66
CA ALA A 488 30.05 35.19 21.01
C ALA A 488 29.32 34.13 21.85
N GLY A 489 30.03 33.50 22.78
CA GLY A 489 29.44 32.71 23.86
C GLY A 489 28.70 33.61 24.87
N PRO A 490 27.72 33.08 25.62
CA PRO A 490 26.96 33.89 26.58
C PRO A 490 27.87 34.29 27.75
N ALA A 491 27.87 35.60 28.08
CA ALA A 491 28.46 36.18 29.28
C ALA A 491 27.46 36.21 30.44
#